data_AF-A0A3F3MPL3-F1
#
_entry.id   AF-A0A3F3MPL3-F1
#
_cell.length_a   1.000
_cell.length_b   1.000
_cell.length_c   1.000
_cell.angle_alpha   90.00
_cell.angle_beta   90.00
_cell.angle_gamma   90.00
#
_symmetry.space_group_name_H-M   'P 1'
#
loop_
_entity.id
_entity.type
_entity.pdbx_description
1 polymer ?
#
loop_
_entity_poly.entity_id
_entity_poly.type
_entity_poly.pdbx_seq_one_letter_code
_entity_poly.pdbx_strand_id
1 'polypeptide(L)'
;MFKVWNFQRCLSIIFAILLSTNAVYAAGSDKAQSSAKINGKILVVMTNHSAYPSRSDKTGLWLTELTHFYDVASAAGYEMDFVSPLGGQVPLDERSLKSIYLDKSARQRLADPAFMYRLKTTLAPNAINPTQYKAIYYTGG
;
A
#
# COMPACT_ATOMS: atom_id res chain seq x y z
N MET A 1 -64.74 -11.68 18.13
CA MET A 1 -63.72 -10.81 17.50
C MET A 1 -62.51 -11.67 17.12
N PHE A 2 -62.31 -11.99 15.85
CA PHE A 2 -60.98 -12.24 15.26
C PHE A 2 -61.08 -11.94 13.76
N LYS A 3 -60.04 -11.35 13.19
CA LYS A 3 -60.07 -10.67 11.88
C LYS A 3 -59.12 -11.39 10.93
N VAL A 4 -59.65 -11.95 9.85
CA VAL A 4 -58.84 -12.57 8.77
C VAL A 4 -58.70 -11.55 7.64
N TRP A 5 -57.52 -11.50 7.02
CA TRP A 5 -57.19 -10.57 5.93
C TRP A 5 -56.62 -11.32 4.72
N ASN A 6 -56.51 -10.60 3.60
CA ASN A 6 -56.01 -11.00 2.28
C ASN A 6 -56.90 -11.92 1.43
N PHE A 7 -57.41 -11.38 0.31
CA PHE A 7 -56.96 -11.86 -1.01
C PHE A 7 -57.06 -10.78 -2.10
N GLN A 8 -56.20 -10.91 -3.11
CA GLN A 8 -55.84 -9.92 -4.13
C GLN A 8 -56.87 -9.73 -5.29
N ARG A 9 -56.62 -8.63 -6.06
CA ARG A 9 -56.83 -8.41 -7.53
C ARG A 9 -58.21 -8.03 -8.09
N CYS A 10 -58.26 -6.83 -8.70
CA CYS A 10 -58.49 -6.57 -10.16
C CYS A 10 -58.52 -5.04 -10.38
N LEU A 11 -57.50 -4.40 -10.96
CA LEU A 11 -57.10 -4.31 -12.38
C LEU A 11 -57.91 -3.27 -13.20
N SER A 12 -57.29 -2.10 -13.39
CA SER A 12 -57.62 -1.00 -14.32
C SER A 12 -56.57 0.13 -14.17
N ILE A 13 -56.16 0.91 -15.18
CA ILE A 13 -56.36 0.80 -16.64
C ILE A 13 -55.18 1.47 -17.41
N ILE A 14 -55.27 1.54 -18.74
CA ILE A 14 -54.25 2.01 -19.71
C ILE A 14 -54.16 3.54 -19.83
N PHE A 15 -52.95 4.09 -19.96
CA PHE A 15 -52.68 5.25 -20.82
C PHE A 15 -51.29 5.12 -21.48
N ALA A 16 -51.22 5.36 -22.79
CA ALA A 16 -49.99 5.27 -23.57
C ALA A 16 -49.62 6.64 -24.14
N ILE A 17 -48.32 6.90 -24.32
CA ILE A 17 -47.68 7.64 -25.44
C ILE A 17 -46.18 7.73 -25.17
N LEU A 18 -45.36 7.39 -26.18
CA LEU A 18 -43.93 7.69 -26.17
C LEU A 18 -43.72 9.19 -26.40
N LEU A 19 -42.87 9.84 -25.60
CA LEU A 19 -42.06 10.93 -26.10
C LEU A 19 -40.61 10.77 -25.61
N SER A 20 -39.71 10.65 -26.57
CA SER A 20 -38.27 10.56 -26.34
C SER A 20 -37.69 11.91 -25.90
N THR A 21 -37.13 11.97 -24.70
CA THR A 21 -36.16 13.00 -24.32
C THR A 21 -34.93 12.34 -23.71
N ASN A 22 -33.99 11.94 -24.58
CA ASN A 22 -32.60 11.82 -24.18
C ASN A 22 -32.08 13.25 -23.89
N ALA A 23 -32.33 13.73 -22.67
CA ALA A 23 -31.73 14.96 -22.18
C ALA A 23 -30.22 14.73 -22.07
N VAL A 24 -29.50 15.18 -23.09
CA VAL A 24 -28.05 15.23 -23.14
C VAL A 24 -27.55 16.03 -21.95
N TYR A 25 -27.10 15.33 -20.91
CA TYR A 25 -26.20 15.92 -19.93
C TYR A 25 -24.82 16.03 -20.59
N ALA A 26 -24.59 17.19 -21.19
CA ALA A 26 -23.31 17.55 -21.76
C ALA A 26 -22.24 17.75 -20.66
N ALA A 27 -21.01 17.36 -21.00
CA ALA A 27 -19.75 17.74 -20.33
C ALA A 27 -19.64 17.47 -18.83
N GLY A 28 -18.81 16.49 -18.42
CA GLY A 28 -18.37 16.46 -17.02
C GLY A 28 -17.72 15.22 -16.44
N SER A 29 -17.41 14.15 -17.18
CA SER A 29 -16.72 12.99 -16.58
C SER A 29 -15.79 12.21 -17.49
N ASP A 30 -15.04 12.90 -18.35
CA ASP A 30 -13.68 12.43 -18.70
C ASP A 30 -12.76 12.59 -17.48
N LYS A 31 -13.08 11.88 -16.38
CA LYS A 31 -12.06 11.46 -15.43
C LYS A 31 -11.29 10.34 -16.12
N ALA A 32 -10.49 10.76 -17.09
CA ALA A 32 -9.54 9.92 -17.79
C ALA A 32 -8.77 9.12 -16.75
N GLN A 33 -8.81 7.80 -16.93
CA GLN A 33 -8.12 6.82 -16.11
C GLN A 33 -6.63 6.90 -16.43
N SER A 34 -6.02 8.02 -16.03
CA SER A 34 -4.59 8.26 -16.11
C SER A 34 -3.92 7.24 -15.18
N SER A 35 -3.35 6.18 -15.77
CA SER A 35 -2.43 5.32 -15.07
C SER A 35 -1.33 6.21 -14.49
N ALA A 36 -1.15 6.14 -13.16
CA ALA A 36 -0.11 6.92 -12.51
C ALA A 36 1.23 6.58 -13.19
N LYS A 37 1.85 7.59 -13.80
CA LYS A 37 3.09 7.41 -14.57
C LYS A 37 4.19 6.92 -13.63
N ILE A 38 4.57 5.65 -13.76
CA ILE A 38 5.69 5.09 -13.01
C ILE A 38 6.98 5.73 -13.53
N ASN A 39 7.69 6.45 -12.66
CA ASN A 39 8.93 7.16 -13.00
C ASN A 39 10.16 6.25 -13.01
N GLY A 40 10.03 5.03 -12.48
CA GLY A 40 11.05 3.99 -12.49
C GLY A 40 10.97 3.13 -11.23
N LYS A 41 11.98 2.28 -11.06
CA LYS A 41 12.11 1.40 -9.89
C LYS A 41 13.35 1.71 -9.08
N ILE A 42 13.26 1.60 -7.76
CA ILE A 42 14.37 1.77 -6.82
C ILE A 42 14.55 0.45 -6.06
N LEU A 43 15.80 0.02 -5.91
CA LEU A 43 16.14 -1.11 -5.06
C LEU A 43 16.41 -0.60 -3.64
N VAL A 44 15.60 -0.99 -2.67
CA VAL A 44 15.79 -0.62 -1.27
C VAL A 44 16.42 -1.79 -0.51
N VAL A 45 17.65 -1.60 -0.07
CA VAL A 45 18.49 -2.61 0.58
C VAL A 45 18.40 -2.47 2.09
N MET A 46 18.15 -3.60 2.76
CA MET A 46 17.84 -3.69 4.18
C MET A 46 18.67 -4.83 4.83
N THR A 47 18.90 -4.77 6.14
CA THR A 47 19.66 -5.80 6.85
C THR A 47 18.83 -7.05 7.20
N ASN A 48 19.45 -8.22 7.32
CA ASN A 48 18.88 -9.37 8.04
C ASN A 48 19.47 -9.53 9.46
N HIS A 49 20.47 -8.71 9.82
CA HIS A 49 21.19 -8.83 11.08
C HIS A 49 20.33 -8.34 12.24
N SER A 50 20.14 -9.17 13.27
CA SER A 50 19.10 -8.98 14.30
C SER A 50 19.61 -8.82 15.74
N ALA A 51 20.92 -8.98 15.98
CA ALA A 51 21.48 -8.95 17.34
C ALA A 51 22.91 -8.42 17.35
N TYR A 52 23.20 -7.52 18.28
CA TYR A 52 24.58 -7.11 18.55
C TYR A 52 25.40 -8.25 19.18
N PRO A 53 26.71 -8.37 18.90
CA PRO A 53 27.57 -9.38 19.52
C PRO A 53 27.70 -9.27 21.06
N SER A 54 27.50 -8.06 21.62
CA SER A 54 27.84 -7.72 23.00
C SER A 54 26.71 -7.05 23.80
N ARG A 55 25.50 -6.95 23.24
CA ARG A 55 24.34 -6.29 23.88
C ARG A 55 23.11 -7.19 23.82
N SER A 56 22.20 -7.02 24.77
CA SER A 56 20.96 -7.81 24.88
C SER A 56 19.83 -7.34 23.97
N ASP A 57 19.78 -6.05 23.64
CA ASP A 57 18.75 -5.46 22.76
C ASP A 57 18.97 -5.82 21.28
N LYS A 58 17.88 -5.77 20.50
CA LYS A 58 17.88 -6.19 19.09
C LYS A 58 18.18 -5.03 18.14
N THR A 59 19.12 -5.26 17.22
CA THR A 59 19.38 -4.40 16.07
C THR A 59 18.55 -4.86 14.88
N GLY A 60 18.49 -4.06 13.82
CA GLY A 60 17.78 -4.39 12.59
C GLY A 60 17.62 -3.14 11.74
N LEU A 61 16.62 -3.11 10.86
CA LEU A 61 16.23 -1.89 10.17
C LEU A 61 15.87 -0.80 11.19
N TRP A 62 16.44 0.40 11.03
CA TRP A 62 15.92 1.60 11.69
C TRP A 62 14.68 2.11 10.95
N LEU A 63 13.48 1.87 11.50
CA LEU A 63 12.22 1.97 10.75
C LEU A 63 12.01 3.31 10.03
N THR A 64 12.30 4.45 10.67
CA THR A 64 12.07 5.78 10.06
C THR A 64 12.93 6.04 8.81
N GLU A 65 14.14 5.46 8.73
CA GLU A 65 14.99 5.63 7.55
C GLU A 65 14.31 5.02 6.31
N LEU A 66 13.66 3.87 6.48
CA LEU A 66 12.83 3.30 5.42
C LEU A 66 11.57 4.14 5.17
N THR A 67 10.79 4.46 6.20
CA THR A 67 9.43 4.99 5.97
C THR A 67 9.45 6.42 5.42
N HIS A 68 10.41 7.25 5.84
CA HIS A 68 10.62 8.60 5.29
C HIS A 68 11.00 8.54 3.81
N PHE A 69 11.96 7.68 3.45
CA PHE A 69 12.35 7.49 2.06
C PHE A 69 11.20 6.92 1.21
N TYR A 70 10.54 5.88 1.72
CA TYR A 70 9.46 5.17 1.04
C TYR A 70 8.28 6.09 0.73
N ASP A 71 7.83 6.91 1.68
CA ASP A 71 6.70 7.80 1.47
C ASP A 71 7.01 8.87 0.42
N VAL A 72 8.22 9.45 0.44
CA VAL A 72 8.66 10.44 -0.56
C VAL A 72 8.82 9.81 -1.95
N ALA A 73 9.50 8.66 -2.05
CA ALA A 73 9.72 7.98 -3.33
C ALA A 73 8.41 7.46 -3.95
N SER A 74 7.50 6.93 -3.12
CA SER A 74 6.18 6.48 -3.56
C SER A 74 5.30 7.63 -4.02
N ALA A 75 5.28 8.76 -3.30
CA ALA A 75 4.58 9.98 -3.73
C ALA A 75 5.16 10.58 -5.02
N ALA A 76 6.46 10.41 -5.26
CA ALA A 76 7.14 10.78 -6.51
C ALA A 76 6.94 9.75 -7.65
N GLY A 77 6.09 8.72 -7.47
CA GLY A 77 5.74 7.76 -8.52
C GLY A 77 6.82 6.71 -8.82
N TYR A 78 7.71 6.42 -7.87
CA TYR A 78 8.66 5.31 -7.98
C TYR A 78 8.11 4.01 -7.37
N GLU A 79 8.29 2.91 -8.07
CA GLU A 79 8.16 1.58 -7.50
C GLU A 79 9.41 1.22 -6.68
N MET A 80 9.25 0.34 -5.69
CA MET A 80 10.35 -0.12 -4.84
C MET A 80 10.30 -1.63 -4.63
N ASP A 81 11.40 -2.31 -4.96
CA ASP A 81 11.67 -3.66 -4.46
C ASP A 81 12.45 -3.56 -3.16
N PHE A 82 12.10 -4.41 -2.19
CA PHE A 82 12.85 -4.55 -0.94
C PHE A 82 13.74 -5.78 -1.05
N VAL A 83 15.03 -5.62 -0.79
CA VAL A 83 16.05 -6.68 -0.85
C VAL A 83 16.83 -6.71 0.47
N SER A 84 17.25 -7.90 0.87
CA SER A 84 18.17 -8.08 2.01
C SER A 84 19.20 -9.18 1.68
N PRO A 85 20.38 -9.23 2.33
CA PRO A 85 21.44 -10.19 2.01
C PRO A 85 21.00 -11.66 1.89
N LEU A 86 20.03 -12.08 2.70
CA LEU A 86 19.47 -13.44 2.73
C LEU A 86 18.07 -13.52 2.10
N GLY A 87 17.47 -12.38 1.73
CA GLY A 87 16.04 -12.26 1.44
C GLY A 87 15.17 -12.54 2.66
N GLY A 88 13.87 -12.72 2.43
CA GLY A 88 12.91 -13.07 3.48
C GLY A 88 12.71 -11.94 4.49
N GLN A 89 12.78 -12.29 5.78
CA GLN A 89 12.43 -11.38 6.87
C GLN A 89 13.57 -10.44 7.26
N VAL A 90 13.23 -9.15 7.32
CA VAL A 90 14.05 -8.09 7.92
C VAL A 90 13.63 -7.88 9.38
N PRO A 91 14.57 -7.94 10.35
CA PRO A 91 14.31 -7.51 11.73
C PRO A 91 14.17 -5.99 11.80
N LEU A 92 13.40 -5.48 12.76
CA LEU A 92 13.40 -4.05 13.11
C LEU A 92 14.30 -3.83 14.33
N ASP A 93 15.06 -2.73 14.34
CA ASP A 93 15.81 -2.31 15.51
C ASP A 93 14.83 -1.91 16.63
N GLU A 94 15.00 -2.51 17.82
CA GLU A 94 14.13 -2.34 18.99
C GLU A 94 14.04 -0.87 19.43
N ARG A 95 15.13 -0.12 19.30
CA ARG A 95 15.22 1.29 19.67
C ARG A 95 14.41 2.15 18.70
N SER A 96 14.42 1.83 17.40
CA SER A 96 13.65 2.55 16.37
C SER A 96 12.13 2.50 16.59
N LEU A 97 11.64 1.53 17.37
CA LEU A 97 10.22 1.38 17.73
C LEU A 97 9.81 2.18 18.99
N LYS A 98 10.73 2.90 19.63
CA LYS A 98 10.39 3.74 20.79
C LYS A 98 9.56 4.94 20.37
N SER A 99 8.65 5.38 21.24
CA SER A 99 7.69 6.45 20.97
C SER A 99 8.30 7.77 20.51
N ILE A 100 9.54 8.06 20.92
CA ILE A 100 10.32 9.25 20.55
C ILE A 100 10.85 9.23 19.11
N TYR A 101 10.93 8.06 18.47
CA TYR A 101 11.36 7.91 17.07
C TYR A 101 10.20 7.57 16.14
N LEU A 102 9.14 6.91 16.65
CA LEU A 102 7.93 6.65 15.89
C LEU A 102 7.13 7.94 15.64
N ASP A 103 7.34 8.54 14.47
CA ASP A 103 6.54 9.67 13.96
C ASP A 103 5.25 9.18 13.28
N LYS A 104 4.56 10.09 12.56
CA LYS A 104 3.33 9.76 11.84
C LYS A 104 3.55 8.73 10.72
N SER A 105 4.61 8.89 9.91
CA SER A 105 4.95 7.99 8.80
C SER A 105 5.23 6.58 9.32
N ALA A 106 6.14 6.46 10.29
CA ALA A 106 6.51 5.19 10.87
C ALA A 106 5.32 4.47 11.54
N ARG A 107 4.45 5.18 12.25
CA ARG A 107 3.22 4.61 12.84
C ARG A 107 2.23 4.12 11.79
N GLN A 108 2.00 4.89 10.73
CA GLN A 108 1.11 4.48 9.64
C GLN A 108 1.61 3.22 8.94
N ARG A 109 2.93 3.13 8.70
CA ARG A 109 3.56 1.97 8.05
C ARG A 109 3.67 0.74 8.94
N LEU A 110 3.91 0.92 10.24
CA LEU A 110 3.90 -0.18 11.22
C LEU A 110 2.50 -0.78 11.41
N ALA A 111 1.45 0.04 11.24
CA ALA A 111 0.05 -0.39 11.29
C ALA A 111 -0.50 -0.94 9.95
N ASP A 112 0.25 -0.85 8.86
CA ASP A 112 -0.12 -1.31 7.52
C ASP A 112 0.33 -2.77 7.30
N PRO A 113 -0.59 -3.76 7.28
CA PRO A 113 -0.20 -5.17 7.15
C PRO A 113 0.44 -5.50 5.80
N ALA A 114 0.10 -4.77 4.73
CA ALA A 114 0.66 -5.00 3.40
C ALA A 114 2.10 -4.45 3.30
N PHE A 115 2.36 -3.29 3.90
CA PHE A 115 3.72 -2.78 4.06
C PHE A 115 4.57 -3.72 4.93
N MET A 116 4.05 -4.14 6.09
CA MET A 116 4.74 -5.05 7.00
C MET A 116 4.94 -6.46 6.41
N TYR A 117 4.10 -6.90 5.48
CA TYR A 117 4.32 -8.14 4.73
C TYR A 117 5.55 -8.03 3.80
N ARG A 118 5.74 -6.90 3.13
CA ARG A 118 6.93 -6.66 2.28
C ARG A 118 8.25 -6.74 3.07
N LEU A 119 8.23 -6.44 4.38
CA LEU A 119 9.40 -6.61 5.26
C LEU A 119 9.68 -8.08 5.62
N LYS A 120 8.68 -8.97 5.47
CA LYS A 120 8.80 -10.42 5.70
C LYS A 120 9.22 -11.19 4.45
N THR A 121 9.06 -10.59 3.27
CA THR A 121 9.24 -11.23 1.96
C THR A 121 10.17 -10.42 1.06
N THR A 122 11.28 -9.92 1.60
CA THR A 122 12.29 -9.23 0.79
C THR A 122 12.95 -10.21 -0.19
N LEU A 123 13.35 -9.71 -1.35
CA LEU A 123 14.11 -10.48 -2.33
C LEU A 123 15.54 -10.75 -1.81
N ALA A 124 16.15 -11.83 -2.28
CA ALA A 124 17.59 -12.05 -2.12
C ALA A 124 18.35 -11.41 -3.32
N PRO A 125 19.66 -11.09 -3.20
CA PRO A 125 20.38 -10.37 -4.25
C PRO A 125 20.55 -11.16 -5.57
N ASN A 126 20.38 -12.48 -5.54
CA ASN A 126 20.38 -13.35 -6.72
C ASN A 126 19.01 -13.43 -7.44
N ALA A 127 17.95 -12.87 -6.85
CA ALA A 127 16.59 -12.87 -7.41
C ALA A 127 16.23 -11.55 -8.12
N ILE A 128 17.15 -10.58 -8.16
CA ILE A 128 16.95 -9.26 -8.80
C ILE A 128 17.73 -9.13 -10.11
N ASN A 129 17.21 -8.32 -11.04
CA ASN A 129 17.98 -7.87 -12.20
C ASN A 129 18.42 -6.41 -11.99
N PRO A 130 19.72 -6.11 -11.80
CA PRO A 130 20.19 -4.77 -11.45
C PRO A 130 19.86 -3.72 -12.53
N THR A 131 19.68 -4.11 -13.79
CA THR A 131 19.37 -3.18 -14.90
C THR A 131 17.95 -2.60 -14.84
N GLN A 132 17.07 -3.14 -13.98
CA GLN A 132 15.70 -2.64 -13.80
C GLN A 132 15.61 -1.39 -12.91
N TYR A 133 16.65 -1.08 -12.13
CA TYR A 133 16.61 -0.02 -11.12
C TYR A 133 17.28 1.27 -11.60
N LYS A 134 16.69 2.41 -11.23
CA LYS A 134 17.24 3.76 -11.46
C LYS A 134 18.16 4.21 -10.32
N ALA A 135 17.99 3.64 -9.14
CA ALA A 135 18.78 3.94 -7.95
C ALA A 135 18.79 2.72 -7.01
N ILE A 136 19.78 2.69 -6.14
CA ILE A 136 19.85 1.78 -4.98
C ILE A 136 19.87 2.67 -3.73
N TYR A 137 19.01 2.38 -2.77
CA TYR A 137 18.96 3.06 -1.48
C TYR A 137 19.24 2.05 -0.37
N TYR A 138 20.27 2.31 0.45
CA TYR A 138 20.61 1.48 1.61
C TYR A 138 20.02 2.12 2.87
N THR A 139 19.14 1.40 3.55
CA THR A 139 18.67 1.78 4.90
C THR A 139 19.71 1.38 5.95
N GLY A 140 19.86 2.17 7.00
CA GLY A 140 20.68 1.86 8.18
C GLY A 140 19.94 1.14 9.31
N GLY A 141 20.65 1.08 10.45
CA GLY A 141 20.27 0.37 11.68
C GLY A 141 21.25 -0.74 12.07
#